data_AF-A0A951M0E5-F1
#
_entry.id   AF-A0A951M0E5-F1
#
_cell.length_a   1.000
_cell.length_b   1.000
_cell.length_c   1.000
_cell.angle_alpha   90.00
_cell.angle_beta   90.00
_cell.angle_gamma   90.00
#
_symmetry.space_group_name_H-M   'P 1'
#
loop_
_entity.id
_entity.type
_entity.pdbx_description
1 polymer ?
#
loop_
_entity_poly.entity_id
_entity_poly.type
_entity_poly.pdbx_seq_one_letter_code
_entity_poly.pdbx_strand_id
1 'polypeptide(L)'
;MTPHCNLRPLSALIALVALLTTAPAGAQQPSQAQISAIRSSCASDYRAHCASVPTGGMAALNCLRQNVEKLSAACQGAVNAVGAGAAPSAAPAATPSAAPSASPTEAAPAVPAAPAAPAPAARSFRPMTPRQEIAVLRGACGPDYRALCAGVPPGGGRVMACFRENAASLSPACRAVLMAARRR
;
A
#
# COMPACT_ATOMS: atom_id res chain seq x y z
N MET A 1 -45.84 -50.54 -33.59
CA MET A 1 -46.76 -49.65 -32.89
C MET A 1 -46.39 -48.19 -33.15
N THR A 2 -47.10 -47.51 -34.03
CA THR A 2 -47.38 -46.06 -33.96
C THR A 2 -48.35 -45.80 -32.78
N PRO A 3 -48.56 -44.57 -32.25
CA PRO A 3 -48.44 -43.28 -32.94
C PRO A 3 -47.83 -42.08 -32.18
N HIS A 4 -47.40 -41.13 -33.00
CA HIS A 4 -47.35 -39.69 -32.80
C HIS A 4 -48.41 -39.10 -31.85
N CYS A 5 -48.05 -38.01 -31.16
CA CYS A 5 -48.96 -36.86 -31.13
C CYS A 5 -48.16 -35.56 -31.30
N ASN A 6 -48.32 -34.98 -32.48
CA ASN A 6 -47.92 -33.64 -32.90
C ASN A 6 -49.14 -32.75 -32.64
N LEU A 7 -49.01 -31.54 -32.05
CA LEU A 7 -49.70 -30.30 -32.47
C LEU A 7 -49.50 -29.12 -31.47
N ARG A 8 -49.00 -28.00 -31.99
CA ARG A 8 -49.14 -26.61 -31.45
C ARG A 8 -50.59 -26.13 -31.72
N PRO A 9 -51.08 -24.89 -31.43
CA PRO A 9 -50.60 -23.73 -30.64
C PRO A 9 -51.71 -23.07 -29.76
N LEU A 10 -51.45 -21.88 -29.18
CA LEU A 10 -52.42 -20.86 -28.70
C LEU A 10 -53.25 -21.17 -27.45
N SER A 11 -52.71 -20.79 -26.30
CA SER A 11 -53.50 -20.07 -25.28
C SER A 11 -52.60 -18.99 -24.68
N ALA A 12 -52.88 -17.76 -25.11
CA ALA A 12 -52.19 -16.56 -24.70
C ALA A 12 -52.69 -16.07 -23.33
N LEU A 13 -51.82 -15.34 -22.65
CA LEU A 13 -52.11 -14.25 -21.71
C LEU A 13 -52.78 -14.60 -20.37
N ILE A 14 -51.96 -14.90 -19.36
CA ILE A 14 -52.08 -14.24 -18.04
C ILE A 14 -50.67 -13.85 -17.58
N ALA A 15 -50.37 -12.55 -17.68
CA ALA A 15 -49.23 -11.94 -17.02
C ALA A 15 -49.56 -11.75 -15.53
N LEU A 16 -48.77 -12.31 -14.62
CA LEU A 16 -48.69 -11.82 -13.25
C LEU A 16 -47.33 -12.15 -12.62
N VAL A 17 -46.43 -11.18 -12.73
CA VAL A 17 -45.52 -10.70 -11.68
C VAL A 17 -44.96 -11.77 -10.72
N ALA A 18 -43.78 -12.27 -11.06
CA ALA A 18 -42.80 -12.69 -10.06
C ALA A 18 -41.44 -12.09 -10.45
N LEU A 19 -41.27 -10.79 -10.15
CA LEU A 19 -39.95 -10.20 -10.03
C LEU A 19 -39.24 -10.91 -8.87
N LEU A 20 -38.46 -11.96 -9.18
CA LEU A 20 -37.48 -12.49 -8.25
C LEU A 20 -36.40 -11.42 -8.08
N THR A 21 -36.48 -10.69 -6.99
CA THR A 21 -35.45 -9.76 -6.50
C THR A 21 -34.18 -10.56 -6.17
N THR A 22 -33.27 -10.63 -7.13
CA THR A 22 -31.88 -11.04 -6.88
C THR A 22 -31.17 -9.92 -6.14
N ALA A 23 -31.15 -10.01 -4.82
CA ALA A 23 -30.26 -9.21 -3.99
C ALA A 23 -28.81 -9.52 -4.41
N PRO A 24 -27.95 -8.52 -4.68
CA PRO A 24 -26.54 -8.78 -4.81
C PRO A 24 -26.03 -9.18 -3.43
N ALA A 25 -25.68 -10.45 -3.27
CA ALA A 25 -24.75 -10.85 -2.22
C ALA A 25 -23.44 -10.10 -2.50
N GLY A 26 -23.25 -8.95 -1.85
CA GLY A 26 -21.98 -8.26 -1.87
C GLY A 26 -20.94 -9.24 -1.36
N ALA A 27 -20.12 -9.78 -2.26
CA ALA A 27 -18.87 -10.40 -1.90
C ALA A 27 -18.17 -9.44 -0.94
N GLN A 28 -18.05 -9.83 0.34
CA GLN A 28 -17.48 -8.99 1.38
C GLN A 28 -15.99 -8.80 1.09
N GLN A 29 -15.70 -7.83 0.22
CA GLN A 29 -14.36 -7.40 -0.08
C GLN A 29 -13.88 -6.62 1.15
N PRO A 30 -12.74 -6.99 1.76
CA PRO A 30 -12.25 -6.30 2.94
C PRO A 30 -12.13 -4.80 2.67
N SER A 31 -12.61 -3.99 3.61
CA SER A 31 -12.61 -2.54 3.45
C SER A 31 -11.17 -2.02 3.31
N GLN A 32 -10.98 -0.88 2.65
CA GLN A 32 -9.63 -0.31 2.47
C GLN A 32 -8.94 -0.01 3.81
N ALA A 33 -9.71 0.34 4.84
CA ALA A 33 -9.20 0.51 6.20
C ALA A 33 -8.63 -0.81 6.74
N GLN A 34 -9.36 -1.92 6.57
CA GLN A 34 -8.93 -3.25 7.01
C GLN A 34 -7.68 -3.71 6.25
N ILE A 35 -7.64 -3.53 4.93
CA ILE A 35 -6.47 -3.85 4.10
C ILE A 35 -5.23 -3.04 4.55
N SER A 36 -5.42 -1.78 4.92
CA SER A 36 -4.31 -0.93 5.41
C SER A 36 -3.78 -1.37 6.77
N ALA A 37 -4.67 -1.79 7.68
CA ALA A 37 -4.30 -2.29 9.01
C ALA A 37 -3.59 -3.66 8.97
N ILE A 38 -3.99 -4.54 8.05
CA ILE A 38 -3.27 -5.80 7.79
C ILE A 38 -1.89 -5.49 7.23
N ARG A 39 -1.79 -4.58 6.26
CA ARG A 39 -0.50 -4.24 5.63
C ARG A 39 0.50 -3.69 6.63
N SER A 40 0.09 -2.85 7.58
CA SER A 40 0.98 -2.35 8.62
C SER A 40 1.48 -3.47 9.55
N SER A 41 0.61 -4.42 9.87
CA SER A 41 0.93 -5.54 10.76
C SER A 41 1.79 -6.61 10.07
N CYS A 42 1.68 -6.74 8.75
CA CYS A 42 2.33 -7.78 7.95
C CYS A 42 3.51 -7.28 7.09
N ALA A 43 3.94 -6.02 7.24
CA ALA A 43 4.91 -5.40 6.32
C ALA A 43 6.28 -6.10 6.31
N SER A 44 6.69 -6.67 7.43
CA SER A 44 7.96 -7.40 7.56
C SER A 44 7.83 -8.81 6.99
N ASP A 45 6.78 -9.53 7.38
CA ASP A 45 6.51 -10.90 6.91
C ASP A 45 6.29 -10.96 5.39
N TYR A 46 5.64 -9.94 4.84
CA TYR A 46 5.45 -9.82 3.39
C TYR A 46 6.77 -9.74 2.64
N ARG A 47 7.77 -9.01 3.17
CA ARG A 47 9.10 -8.90 2.54
C ARG A 47 9.87 -10.21 2.63
N ALA A 48 9.69 -10.99 3.70
CA ALA A 48 10.37 -12.26 3.89
C ALA A 48 9.76 -13.40 3.06
N HIS A 49 8.43 -13.39 2.86
CA HIS A 49 7.71 -14.55 2.31
C HIS A 49 6.93 -14.27 1.02
N CYS A 50 6.68 -13.00 0.67
CA CYS A 50 5.81 -12.60 -0.44
C CYS A 50 6.41 -11.51 -1.35
N ALA A 51 7.74 -11.31 -1.34
CA ALA A 51 8.40 -10.20 -2.05
C ALA A 51 8.13 -10.14 -3.56
N SER A 52 7.87 -11.29 -4.21
CA SER A 52 7.59 -11.39 -5.65
C SER A 52 6.14 -11.07 -6.03
N VAL A 53 5.27 -10.86 -5.05
CA VAL A 53 3.85 -10.57 -5.26
C VAL A 53 3.64 -9.04 -5.24
N PRO A 54 2.77 -8.47 -6.09
CA PRO A 54 2.44 -7.05 -6.01
C PRO A 54 1.73 -6.71 -4.70
N THR A 55 2.23 -5.67 -4.01
CA THR A 55 1.66 -5.23 -2.73
C THR A 55 0.25 -4.65 -2.92
N GLY A 56 -0.71 -5.17 -2.16
CA GLY A 56 -2.10 -4.73 -2.20
C GLY A 56 -2.99 -5.52 -3.15
N GLY A 57 -4.26 -5.64 -2.79
CA GLY A 57 -5.21 -6.49 -3.50
C GLY A 57 -5.13 -7.96 -3.08
N MET A 58 -5.86 -8.81 -3.80
CA MET A 58 -6.04 -10.22 -3.42
C MET A 58 -4.77 -11.06 -3.59
N ALA A 59 -3.88 -10.75 -4.53
CA ALA A 59 -2.65 -11.51 -4.73
C ALA A 59 -1.77 -11.50 -3.47
N ALA A 60 -1.59 -10.32 -2.87
CA ALA A 60 -0.86 -10.16 -1.61
C ALA A 60 -1.53 -10.92 -0.45
N LEU A 61 -2.86 -10.83 -0.33
CA LEU A 61 -3.61 -11.53 0.71
C LEU A 61 -3.56 -13.06 0.54
N ASN A 62 -3.56 -13.55 -0.70
CA ASN A 62 -3.46 -14.97 -1.00
C ASN A 62 -2.08 -15.53 -0.60
N CYS A 63 -1.00 -14.82 -0.95
CA CYS A 63 0.35 -15.22 -0.53
C CYS A 63 0.50 -15.27 1.00
N LEU A 64 -0.03 -14.27 1.71
CA LEU A 64 -0.03 -14.26 3.18
C LEU A 64 -0.83 -15.45 3.74
N ARG A 65 -2.02 -15.74 3.19
CA ARG A 65 -2.84 -16.91 3.61
C ARG A 65 -2.13 -18.24 3.40
N GLN A 66 -1.36 -18.40 2.33
CA GLN A 66 -0.60 -19.63 2.06
C GLN A 66 0.61 -19.78 2.99
N ASN A 67 1.07 -18.71 3.61
CA ASN A 67 2.26 -18.70 4.45
C ASN A 67 1.94 -18.43 5.93
N VAL A 68 0.68 -18.48 6.37
CA VAL A 68 0.24 -18.05 7.71
C VAL A 68 1.13 -18.59 8.82
N GLU A 69 1.45 -19.88 8.80
CA GLU A 69 2.27 -20.54 9.82
C GLU A 69 3.72 -20.00 9.90
N LYS A 70 4.20 -19.37 8.83
CA LYS A 70 5.54 -18.78 8.72
C LYS A 70 5.55 -17.28 9.04
N LEU A 71 4.37 -16.64 9.11
CA LEU A 71 4.26 -15.23 9.46
C LEU A 71 4.34 -15.02 10.97
N SER A 72 4.64 -13.80 11.37
CA SER A 72 4.53 -13.36 12.76
C SER A 72 3.12 -13.54 13.33
N ALA A 73 3.02 -13.79 14.64
CA ALA A 73 1.74 -13.96 15.34
C ALA A 73 0.79 -12.75 15.17
N ALA A 74 1.34 -11.54 15.13
CA ALA A 74 0.58 -10.32 14.88
C ALA A 74 -0.02 -10.30 13.46
N CYS A 75 0.76 -10.72 12.45
CA CYS A 75 0.28 -10.80 11.09
C CYS A 75 -0.75 -11.94 10.91
N GLN A 76 -0.53 -13.10 11.52
CA GLN A 76 -1.47 -14.24 11.55
C GLN A 76 -2.84 -13.84 12.09
N GLY A 77 -2.88 -13.15 13.24
CA GLY A 77 -4.14 -12.66 13.83
C GLY A 77 -4.89 -11.73 12.88
N ALA A 78 -4.17 -10.81 12.22
CA ALA A 78 -4.76 -9.86 11.29
C ALA A 78 -5.34 -10.53 10.01
N VAL A 79 -4.64 -11.53 9.45
CA VAL A 79 -5.13 -12.22 8.24
C VAL A 79 -6.26 -13.20 8.53
N ASN A 80 -6.27 -13.82 9.71
CA ASN A 80 -7.32 -14.74 10.15
C ASN A 80 -8.63 -14.01 10.48
N ALA A 81 -8.56 -12.83 11.11
CA ALA A 81 -9.72 -11.99 11.40
C ALA A 81 -10.52 -11.57 10.14
N VAL A 82 -9.83 -11.44 9.01
CA VAL A 82 -10.43 -11.04 7.71
C VAL A 82 -11.12 -12.22 7.03
N GLY A 83 -10.72 -13.45 7.31
CA GLY A 83 -11.41 -14.66 6.84
C GLY A 83 -12.73 -14.94 7.58
N ALA A 84 -12.87 -14.42 8.79
CA ALA A 84 -14.03 -14.65 9.66
C ALA A 84 -15.14 -13.59 9.52
N GLY A 85 -15.00 -12.59 8.62
CA GLY A 85 -16.04 -11.58 8.39
C GLY A 85 -16.32 -10.67 9.60
N ALA A 86 -15.40 -10.56 10.55
CA ALA A 86 -15.59 -9.76 11.76
C ALA A 86 -15.04 -8.33 11.58
N ALA A 87 -15.90 -7.33 11.79
CA ALA A 87 -15.49 -5.95 11.97
C ALA A 87 -14.77 -5.78 13.32
N PRO A 88 -13.67 -5.02 13.42
CA PRO A 88 -13.14 -4.63 14.72
C PRO A 88 -14.04 -3.54 15.30
N SER A 89 -14.72 -3.84 16.41
CA SER A 89 -15.17 -2.79 17.32
C SER A 89 -14.01 -2.38 18.23
N ALA A 90 -14.02 -1.12 18.62
CA ALA A 90 -12.92 -0.37 19.22
C ALA A 90 -12.26 -1.02 20.46
N ALA A 91 -10.99 -0.65 20.63
CA ALA A 91 -10.05 -1.02 21.70
C ALA A 91 -10.55 -0.73 23.13
N PRO A 92 -9.71 -1.06 24.13
CA PRO A 92 -9.16 0.05 24.90
C PRO A 92 -7.63 0.17 24.80
N ALA A 93 -7.21 1.42 24.92
CA ALA A 93 -5.84 1.87 24.98
C ALA A 93 -5.05 1.29 26.16
N ALA A 94 -3.77 0.99 25.91
CA ALA A 94 -2.71 1.10 26.89
C ALA A 94 -1.40 1.50 26.18
N THR A 95 -0.89 2.67 26.52
CA THR A 95 0.53 3.10 26.42
C THR A 95 0.85 3.83 27.74
N PRO A 96 2.12 4.05 28.18
CA PRO A 96 3.36 4.09 27.38
C PRO A 96 4.66 3.55 28.05
N SER A 97 5.78 3.71 27.32
CA SER A 97 7.20 3.80 27.77
C SER A 97 7.93 2.49 28.07
N ALA A 98 9.21 2.27 27.75
CA ALA A 98 10.31 3.19 27.43
C ALA A 98 11.36 2.48 26.55
N ALA A 99 12.14 3.28 25.82
CA ALA A 99 13.43 2.89 25.26
C ALA A 99 14.42 2.55 26.39
N PRO A 100 15.54 1.86 26.08
CA PRO A 100 16.73 2.64 25.78
C PRO A 100 17.33 2.36 24.40
N SER A 101 17.90 3.43 23.83
CA SER A 101 18.94 3.37 22.80
C SER A 101 20.09 2.49 23.25
N ALA A 102 20.53 1.61 22.35
CA ALA A 102 21.92 1.22 22.23
C ALA A 102 22.22 0.98 20.76
N SER A 103 22.89 1.94 20.12
CA SER A 103 23.65 1.70 18.90
C SER A 103 24.78 0.72 19.19
N PRO A 104 25.16 -0.09 18.20
CA PRO A 104 26.56 -0.23 17.86
C PRO A 104 26.81 0.47 16.52
N THR A 105 27.73 1.43 16.56
CA THR A 105 28.62 1.70 15.43
C THR A 105 29.40 0.41 15.18
N GLU A 106 29.19 -0.24 14.04
CA GLU A 106 30.15 -1.21 13.54
C GLU A 106 30.41 -0.96 12.05
N ALA A 107 31.71 -0.88 11.78
CA ALA A 107 32.36 -0.52 10.54
C ALA A 107 31.83 -1.29 9.34
N ALA A 108 31.67 -0.56 8.24
CA ALA A 108 31.50 -1.10 6.91
C ALA A 108 32.63 -2.08 6.58
N PRO A 109 32.33 -3.36 6.25
CA PRO A 109 33.22 -4.14 5.44
C PRO A 109 33.11 -3.63 4.00
N ALA A 110 34.26 -3.36 3.40
CA ALA A 110 34.40 -3.05 1.99
C ALA A 110 33.64 -4.08 1.14
N VAL A 111 32.69 -3.57 0.35
CA VAL A 111 32.06 -4.30 -0.75
C VAL A 111 33.17 -4.69 -1.75
N PRO A 112 33.40 -5.99 -2.03
CA PRO A 112 34.26 -6.37 -3.13
C PRO A 112 33.65 -5.87 -4.44
N ALA A 113 34.50 -5.33 -5.31
CA ALA A 113 34.14 -4.89 -6.64
C ALA A 113 33.45 -6.03 -7.40
N ALA A 114 32.13 -5.93 -7.57
CA ALA A 114 31.38 -6.79 -8.47
C ALA A 114 31.87 -6.53 -9.90
N PRO A 115 32.09 -7.58 -10.72
CA PRO A 115 32.52 -7.40 -12.10
C PRO A 115 31.47 -6.62 -12.89
N ALA A 116 31.95 -5.77 -13.80
CA ALA A 116 31.15 -4.92 -14.65
C ALA A 116 30.10 -5.75 -15.42
N ALA A 117 28.84 -5.68 -14.98
CA ALA A 117 27.72 -6.10 -15.78
C ALA A 117 27.63 -5.22 -17.04
N PRO A 118 27.29 -5.78 -18.22
CA PRO A 118 27.19 -5.00 -19.44
C PRO A 118 26.16 -3.88 -19.27
N ALA A 119 26.55 -2.67 -19.66
CA ALA A 119 25.71 -1.48 -19.58
C ALA A 119 24.38 -1.74 -20.33
N PRO A 120 23.20 -1.56 -19.69
CA PRO A 120 21.95 -1.70 -20.42
C PRO A 120 21.87 -0.62 -21.49
N ALA A 121 21.54 -1.05 -22.71
CA ALA A 121 21.23 -0.18 -23.83
C ALA A 121 20.20 0.89 -23.42
N ALA A 122 20.48 2.14 -23.82
CA ALA A 122 19.66 3.34 -23.74
C ALA A 122 18.34 3.20 -22.94
N ARG A 123 18.43 3.47 -21.63
CA ARG A 123 17.26 3.69 -20.78
C ARG A 123 16.53 4.91 -21.31
N SER A 124 15.41 4.71 -22.01
CA SER A 124 14.45 5.78 -22.25
C SER A 124 14.15 6.43 -20.90
N PHE A 125 14.26 7.76 -20.83
CA PHE A 125 13.93 8.53 -19.64
C PHE A 125 12.44 8.32 -19.37
N ARG A 126 12.13 7.30 -18.55
CA ARG A 126 10.79 7.13 -18.00
C ARG A 126 10.61 8.29 -17.03
N PRO A 127 9.69 9.23 -17.29
CA PRO A 127 9.41 10.26 -16.31
C PRO A 127 8.97 9.59 -15.02
N MET A 128 9.45 10.12 -13.88
CA MET A 128 8.98 9.64 -12.58
C MET A 128 7.47 9.78 -12.50
N THR A 129 6.83 8.82 -11.86
CA THR A 129 5.41 8.93 -11.53
C THR A 129 5.20 9.96 -10.40
N PRO A 130 4.02 10.59 -10.29
CA PRO A 130 3.75 11.56 -9.22
C PRO A 130 4.00 11.02 -7.81
N ARG A 131 3.77 9.72 -7.59
CA ARG A 131 4.05 9.06 -6.29
C ARG A 131 5.54 8.96 -5.99
N GLN A 132 6.35 8.68 -7.01
CA GLN A 132 7.80 8.61 -6.86
C GLN A 132 8.38 9.99 -6.59
N GLU A 133 7.87 11.02 -7.27
CA GLU A 133 8.30 12.40 -7.05
C GLU A 133 8.02 12.88 -5.61
N ILE A 134 6.82 12.60 -5.09
CA ILE A 134 6.49 12.89 -3.68
C ILE A 134 7.39 12.11 -2.71
N ALA A 135 7.70 10.85 -3.02
CA ALA A 135 8.60 10.05 -2.20
C ALA A 135 10.03 10.61 -2.18
N VAL A 136 10.54 11.04 -3.34
CA VAL A 136 11.86 11.68 -3.47
C VAL A 136 11.90 13.00 -2.71
N LEU A 137 10.88 13.86 -2.86
CA LEU A 137 10.80 15.13 -2.15
C LEU A 137 10.73 14.93 -0.63
N ARG A 138 9.92 13.99 -0.15
CA ARG A 138 9.81 13.67 1.28
C ARG A 138 11.11 13.07 1.83
N GLY A 139 11.80 12.23 1.04
CA GLY A 139 13.08 11.66 1.42
C GLY A 139 14.17 12.71 1.56
N ALA A 140 14.31 13.58 0.55
CA ALA A 140 15.35 14.61 0.52
C ALA A 140 15.11 15.75 1.51
N CYS A 141 13.87 16.23 1.62
CA CYS A 141 13.53 17.39 2.45
C CYS A 141 12.97 17.03 3.84
N GLY A 142 12.75 15.74 4.13
CA GLY A 142 12.27 15.28 5.43
C GLY A 142 13.10 15.74 6.64
N PRO A 143 14.44 15.65 6.62
CA PRO A 143 15.25 16.16 7.73
C PRO A 143 15.18 17.68 7.86
N ASP A 144 15.26 18.42 6.76
CA ASP A 144 15.13 19.89 6.76
C ASP A 144 13.78 20.35 7.29
N TYR A 145 12.70 19.65 6.92
CA TYR A 145 11.37 19.92 7.46
C TYR A 145 11.32 19.77 8.98
N ARG A 146 11.90 18.70 9.53
CA ARG A 146 11.91 18.48 10.99
C ARG A 146 12.78 19.49 11.72
N ALA A 147 13.88 19.93 11.12
CA ALA A 147 14.80 20.89 11.74
C ALA A 147 14.27 22.33 11.68
N LEU A 148 13.63 22.71 10.57
CA LEU A 148 13.32 24.11 10.25
C LEU A 148 11.82 24.42 10.24
N CYS A 149 10.97 23.43 10.00
CA CYS A 149 9.54 23.61 9.71
C CYS A 149 8.60 22.67 10.50
N ALA A 150 9.04 22.09 11.63
CA ALA A 150 8.31 21.03 12.33
C ALA A 150 6.87 21.40 12.73
N GLY A 151 6.59 22.68 12.98
CA GLY A 151 5.26 23.19 13.35
C GLY A 151 4.36 23.56 12.17
N VAL A 152 4.81 23.41 10.91
CA VAL A 152 4.08 23.89 9.73
C VAL A 152 3.16 22.80 9.19
N PRO A 153 1.82 22.93 9.29
CA PRO A 153 0.92 21.87 8.86
C PRO A 153 1.06 21.61 7.35
N PRO A 154 1.17 20.35 6.92
CA PRO A 154 1.24 20.02 5.50
C PRO A 154 -0.01 20.49 4.74
N GLY A 155 0.14 20.69 3.43
CA GLY A 155 -0.93 21.16 2.54
C GLY A 155 -0.96 22.68 2.35
N GLY A 156 -1.70 23.12 1.32
CA GLY A 156 -1.89 24.55 1.00
C GLY A 156 -0.60 25.33 0.71
N GLY A 157 0.49 24.66 0.36
CA GLY A 157 1.78 25.32 0.09
C GLY A 157 2.53 25.87 1.30
N ARG A 158 2.02 25.70 2.54
CA ARG A 158 2.64 26.25 3.76
C ARG A 158 4.06 25.75 3.98
N VAL A 159 4.30 24.46 3.75
CA VAL A 159 5.63 23.86 3.86
C VAL A 159 6.62 24.49 2.88
N MET A 160 6.16 24.83 1.68
CA MET A 160 7.00 25.51 0.68
C MET A 160 7.24 26.98 1.05
N ALA A 161 6.32 27.64 1.75
CA ALA A 161 6.57 28.97 2.32
C ALA A 161 7.71 28.91 3.36
N CYS A 162 7.62 27.97 4.31
CA CYS A 162 8.67 27.78 5.31
C CYS A 162 10.04 27.45 4.69
N PHE A 163 10.09 26.58 3.68
CA PHE A 163 11.33 26.30 2.96
C PHE A 163 11.91 27.50 2.22
N ARG A 164 11.08 28.42 1.71
CA ARG A 164 11.56 29.66 1.08
C ARG A 164 12.19 30.60 2.09
N GLU A 165 11.55 30.75 3.26
CA GLU A 165 12.07 31.56 4.37
C GLU A 165 13.39 31.01 4.91
N ASN A 166 13.56 29.68 4.90
CA ASN A 166 14.75 29.00 5.39
C ASN A 166 15.71 28.55 4.27
N ALA A 167 15.61 29.11 3.05
CA ALA A 167 16.29 28.58 1.87
C ALA A 167 17.82 28.46 2.02
N ALA A 168 18.45 29.36 2.79
CA ALA A 168 19.88 29.34 3.06
C ALA A 168 20.31 28.18 3.99
N SER A 169 19.41 27.76 4.88
CA SER A 169 19.66 26.72 5.89
C SER A 169 19.29 25.32 5.41
N LEU A 170 18.66 25.20 4.23
CA LEU A 170 18.31 23.90 3.65
C LEU A 170 19.55 23.08 3.28
N SER A 171 19.45 21.77 3.47
CA SER A 171 20.44 20.82 2.99
C SER A 171 20.65 20.93 1.47
N PRO A 172 21.86 20.61 0.98
CA PRO A 172 22.13 20.56 -0.46
C PRO A 172 21.19 19.61 -1.20
N ALA A 173 20.85 18.48 -0.57
CA ALA A 173 19.95 17.48 -1.13
C ALA A 173 18.52 18.03 -1.33
N CYS A 174 17.94 18.67 -0.31
CA CYS A 174 16.61 19.26 -0.43
C CYS A 174 16.60 20.42 -1.45
N ARG A 175 17.62 21.29 -1.44
CA ARG A 175 17.75 22.37 -2.44
C ARG A 175 17.80 21.83 -3.87
N ALA A 176 18.56 20.77 -4.12
CA ALA A 176 18.66 20.18 -5.44
C ALA A 176 17.29 19.70 -5.95
N VAL A 177 16.52 19.01 -5.09
CA VAL A 177 15.17 18.52 -5.45
C VAL A 177 14.20 19.68 -5.66
N LEU A 178 14.21 20.71 -4.81
CA LEU A 178 13.37 21.90 -5.00
C LEU A 178 13.70 22.63 -6.31
N MET A 179 14.99 22.75 -6.67
CA MET A 179 15.42 23.37 -7.92
C MET A 179 15.09 22.52 -9.16
N ALA A 180 15.05 21.20 -9.02
CA ALA A 180 14.59 20.31 -10.08
C ALA A 180 13.07 20.42 -10.28
N ALA A 181 12.30 20.50 -9.18
CA ALA A 181 10.85 20.64 -9.21
C ALA A 181 10.39 21.98 -9.84
N ARG A 182 11.14 23.07 -9.61
CA ARG A 182 10.85 24.40 -10.20
C ARG A 182 11.07 24.49 -11.72
N ARG A 183 11.77 23.52 -12.30
CA ARG A 183 12.11 23.49 -13.74
C ARG A 183 11.17 22.62 -14.57
N ARG A 184 10.17 22.02 -13.94
CA ARG A 184 9.06 21.35 -14.60
C ARG A 184 7.91 22.33 -14.78
#